data_AF-A0A7W4K923-F1
#
_entry.id   AF-A0A7W4K923-F1
#
_cell.length_a   1.000
_cell.length_b   1.000
_cell.length_c   1.000
_cell.angle_alpha   90.00
_cell.angle_beta   90.00
_cell.angle_gamma   90.00
#
_symmetry.space_group_name_H-M   'P 1'
#
loop_
_entity.id
_entity.type
_entity.pdbx_description
1 polymer ?
#
loop_
_entity_poly.entity_id
_entity_poly.type
_entity_poly.pdbx_seq_one_letter_code
_entity_poly.pdbx_strand_id
1 'polypeptide(L)'
;MPVASRKELSHSCSIGMQGVPRSWFEAVGVMVFILLGLIMLMLIRTPAAAQDQDEAIDRIAVHYTIDDLQNPAKARQLLGWIDRAALRACGDVAGESDTMRAAVAQSDCRRDSVLRAVARVHSPMLTQVASDYDFWVRP
;
A
#
# COMPACT_ATOMS: atom_id res chain seq x y z
N MET A 1 -24.30 -17.50 -65.35
CA MET A 1 -23.58 -16.88 -64.22
C MET A 1 -24.47 -15.77 -63.66
N PRO A 2 -25.16 -15.99 -62.53
CA PRO A 2 -26.17 -15.05 -62.01
C PRO A 2 -25.60 -14.08 -60.96
N VAL A 3 -26.17 -12.87 -61.00
CA VAL A 3 -25.93 -11.71 -60.14
C VAL A 3 -26.67 -11.91 -58.80
N ALA A 4 -25.99 -11.64 -57.67
CA ALA A 4 -26.61 -11.64 -56.35
C ALA A 4 -26.46 -10.27 -55.67
N SER A 5 -27.63 -9.70 -55.38
CA SER A 5 -27.95 -8.35 -54.92
C SER A 5 -27.61 -8.14 -53.44
N ARG A 6 -26.85 -7.09 -53.12
CA ARG A 6 -26.53 -6.65 -51.75
C ARG A 6 -27.44 -5.48 -51.40
N LYS A 7 -28.48 -5.72 -50.62
CA LYS A 7 -29.38 -4.68 -50.09
C LYS A 7 -28.69 -3.94 -48.93
N GLU A 8 -28.40 -2.67 -49.13
CA GLU A 8 -27.99 -1.74 -48.09
C GLU A 8 -29.21 -1.38 -47.21
N LEU A 9 -29.19 -1.79 -45.95
CA LEU A 9 -30.10 -1.26 -44.93
C LEU A 9 -29.46 0.00 -44.32
N SER A 10 -29.74 1.13 -44.94
CA SER A 10 -29.52 2.47 -44.38
C SER A 10 -30.55 2.73 -43.28
N HIS A 11 -30.26 2.31 -42.05
CA HIS A 11 -30.99 2.76 -40.85
C HIS A 11 -30.43 4.12 -40.40
N SER A 12 -30.99 5.18 -40.97
CA SER A 12 -30.81 6.55 -40.49
C SER A 12 -31.60 6.73 -39.18
N CYS A 13 -30.93 6.54 -38.04
CA CYS A 13 -31.49 6.84 -36.73
C CYS A 13 -31.36 8.36 -36.47
N SER A 14 -32.37 9.13 -36.87
CA SER A 14 -32.51 10.53 -36.44
C SER A 14 -32.86 10.57 -34.96
N ILE A 15 -31.86 10.78 -34.11
CA ILE A 15 -32.05 11.07 -32.68
C ILE A 15 -32.58 12.51 -32.59
N GLY A 16 -33.89 12.65 -32.45
CA GLY A 16 -34.54 13.92 -32.13
C GLY A 16 -34.24 14.32 -30.69
N MET A 17 -33.37 15.31 -30.49
CA MET A 17 -33.24 16.02 -29.22
C MET A 17 -34.44 16.97 -29.05
N GLN A 18 -35.53 16.45 -28.50
CA GLN A 18 -36.70 17.25 -28.13
C GLN A 18 -36.83 17.31 -26.60
N GLY A 19 -36.57 18.50 -26.04
CA GLY A 19 -37.04 18.91 -24.71
C GLY A 19 -36.25 18.41 -23.50
N VAL A 20 -35.06 18.94 -23.25
CA VAL A 20 -34.43 18.82 -21.92
C VAL A 20 -35.05 19.87 -20.98
N PRO A 21 -35.76 19.48 -19.92
CA PRO A 21 -36.37 20.42 -18.97
C PRO A 21 -35.30 21.23 -18.23
N ARG A 22 -35.52 22.53 -18.10
CA ARG A 22 -34.55 23.51 -17.57
C ARG A 22 -34.00 23.17 -16.16
N SER A 23 -34.71 22.36 -15.37
CA SER A 23 -34.27 21.88 -14.05
C SER A 23 -33.14 20.84 -14.08
N TRP A 24 -32.94 20.15 -15.21
CA TRP A 24 -31.83 19.19 -15.35
C TRP A 24 -30.47 19.88 -15.46
N PHE A 25 -30.42 21.11 -15.97
CA PHE A 25 -29.17 21.85 -16.09
C PHE A 25 -28.56 22.23 -14.73
N GLU A 26 -29.39 22.39 -13.68
CA GLU A 26 -28.86 22.66 -12.33
C GLU A 26 -28.27 21.41 -11.69
N ALA A 27 -28.93 20.26 -11.83
CA ALA A 27 -28.44 18.99 -11.31
C ALA A 27 -27.15 18.51 -12.02
N VAL A 28 -27.09 18.70 -13.35
CA VAL A 28 -25.90 18.38 -14.15
C VAL A 28 -24.74 19.30 -13.77
N GLY A 29 -25.00 20.59 -13.54
CA GLY A 29 -23.97 21.54 -13.10
C GLY A 29 -23.28 21.11 -11.81
N VAL A 30 -24.06 20.80 -10.77
CA VAL A 30 -23.53 20.36 -9.47
C VAL A 30 -22.71 19.08 -9.59
N MET A 31 -23.19 18.11 -10.37
CA MET A 31 -22.51 16.82 -10.52
C MET A 31 -21.16 16.97 -11.25
N VAL A 32 -21.10 17.84 -12.26
CA VAL A 32 -19.85 18.19 -12.97
C VAL A 32 -18.86 18.90 -12.05
N PHE A 33 -19.32 19.83 -11.21
CA PHE A 33 -18.45 20.50 -10.23
C PHE A 33 -17.85 19.53 -9.20
N ILE A 34 -18.65 18.58 -8.69
CA ILE A 34 -18.18 17.56 -7.76
C ILE A 34 -17.14 16.65 -8.42
N LEU A 35 -17.40 16.20 -9.65
CA LEU A 35 -16.47 15.35 -10.40
C LEU A 35 -15.15 16.07 -10.69
N LEU A 36 -15.20 17.33 -11.14
CA LEU A 36 -14.00 18.14 -11.36
C LEU A 36 -13.21 18.36 -10.06
N GLY A 37 -13.90 18.65 -8.95
CA GLY A 37 -13.28 18.79 -7.64
C GLY A 37 -12.57 17.51 -7.18
N LEU A 38 -13.21 16.35 -7.34
CA LEU A 38 -12.62 15.04 -7.01
C LEU A 38 -11.41 14.71 -7.89
N ILE A 39 -11.50 14.96 -9.20
CA ILE A 39 -10.38 14.76 -10.13
C ILE A 39 -9.21 15.68 -9.73
N MET A 40 -9.49 16.94 -9.41
CA MET A 40 -8.47 17.89 -8.98
C MET A 40 -7.83 17.50 -7.64
N LEU A 41 -8.61 16.94 -6.70
CA LEU A 41 -8.09 16.40 -5.44
C LEU A 41 -7.19 15.18 -5.66
N MET A 42 -7.54 14.31 -6.61
CA MET A 42 -6.71 13.16 -7.00
C MET A 42 -5.40 13.61 -7.68
N LEU A 43 -5.41 14.71 -8.44
CA LEU A 43 -4.20 15.30 -9.03
C LEU A 43 -3.24 15.88 -7.98
N ILE A 44 -3.75 16.36 -6.83
CA ILE A 44 -2.93 16.86 -5.71
C ILE A 44 -2.44 15.71 -4.80
N ARG A 45 -2.96 14.49 -4.96
CA ARG A 45 -2.29 13.29 -4.44
C ARG A 45 -1.08 12.96 -5.31
N THR A 46 -0.14 13.89 -5.40
CA THR A 46 1.27 13.51 -5.54
C THR A 46 1.50 12.45 -4.48
N PRO A 47 2.02 11.26 -4.82
CA PRO A 47 2.52 10.37 -3.78
C PRO A 47 3.40 11.26 -2.93
N ALA A 48 3.16 11.26 -1.61
CA ALA A 48 4.14 11.78 -0.69
C ALA A 48 5.36 10.88 -0.89
N ALA A 49 6.14 11.18 -1.93
CA ALA A 49 7.55 10.94 -1.96
C ALA A 49 8.01 11.73 -0.74
N ALA A 50 8.04 11.03 0.40
CA ALA A 50 8.75 11.48 1.57
C ALA A 50 10.04 12.07 1.02
N GLN A 51 10.19 13.38 1.17
CA GLN A 51 11.45 14.01 0.85
C GLN A 51 12.47 13.19 1.63
N ASP A 52 13.35 12.48 0.92
CA ASP A 52 14.69 12.13 1.37
C ASP A 52 15.37 13.45 1.72
N GLN A 53 14.94 14.11 2.80
CA GLN A 53 15.89 14.75 3.65
C GLN A 53 16.75 13.56 4.09
N ASP A 54 18.05 13.64 3.84
CA ASP A 54 19.07 12.74 4.37
C ASP A 54 19.09 12.83 5.92
N GLU A 55 17.94 12.66 6.56
CA GLU A 55 17.78 12.25 7.93
C GLU A 55 18.35 10.84 7.92
N ALA A 56 19.63 10.75 8.29
CA ALA A 56 20.44 9.55 8.23
C ALA A 56 19.59 8.36 8.67
N ILE A 57 19.08 7.59 7.69
CA ILE A 57 18.20 6.46 7.97
C ILE A 57 18.97 5.59 8.93
N ASP A 58 18.51 5.49 10.18
CA ASP A 58 19.25 4.75 11.19
C ASP A 58 19.23 3.27 10.79
N ARG A 59 20.37 2.82 10.24
CA ARG A 59 20.53 1.46 9.74
C ARG A 59 21.03 0.60 10.86
N ILE A 60 20.10 -0.09 11.51
CA ILE A 60 20.45 -1.06 12.54
C ILE A 60 20.85 -2.36 11.85
N ALA A 61 22.15 -2.66 11.89
CA ALA A 61 22.70 -3.90 11.35
C ALA A 61 22.28 -5.11 12.21
N VAL A 62 21.73 -6.13 11.55
CA VAL A 62 21.45 -7.44 12.17
C VAL A 62 22.36 -8.47 11.51
N HIS A 63 23.26 -9.05 12.30
CA HIS A 63 24.16 -10.08 11.81
C HIS A 63 23.48 -11.45 11.86
N TYR A 64 23.62 -12.23 10.79
CA TYR A 64 23.12 -13.60 10.70
C TYR A 64 24.02 -14.44 9.81
N THR A 65 23.95 -15.76 9.98
CA THR A 65 24.62 -16.75 9.14
C THR A 65 23.61 -17.56 8.33
N ILE A 66 24.08 -18.25 7.28
CA ILE A 66 23.21 -19.14 6.49
C ILE A 66 22.63 -20.27 7.35
N ASP A 67 23.38 -20.78 8.33
CA ASP A 67 22.89 -21.81 9.26
C ASP A 67 21.70 -21.35 10.09
N ASP A 68 21.61 -20.04 10.37
CA ASP A 68 20.47 -19.47 11.09
C ASP A 68 19.20 -19.47 10.25
N LEU A 69 19.32 -19.49 8.93
CA LEU A 69 18.21 -19.55 7.99
C LEU A 69 17.74 -20.99 7.72
N GLN A 70 18.57 -22.00 7.99
CA GLN A 70 18.21 -23.41 7.75
C GLN A 70 17.49 -24.04 8.94
N ASN A 71 17.70 -23.52 10.15
CA ASN A 71 17.07 -24.05 11.36
C ASN A 71 15.86 -23.18 11.76
N PRO A 72 14.64 -23.73 11.86
CA PRO A 72 13.44 -22.95 12.18
C PRO A 72 13.52 -22.26 13.56
N ALA A 73 14.21 -22.85 14.54
CA ALA A 73 14.39 -22.23 15.85
C ALA A 73 15.31 -21.00 15.77
N LYS A 74 16.38 -21.08 14.98
CA LYS A 74 17.29 -19.96 14.76
C LYS A 74 16.66 -18.87 13.87
N ALA A 75 15.87 -19.26 12.87
CA ALA A 75 15.12 -18.31 12.05
C ALA A 75 14.11 -17.50 12.88
N ARG A 76 13.45 -18.14 13.87
CA ARG A 76 12.61 -17.43 14.86
C ARG A 76 13.41 -16.45 15.71
N GLN A 77 14.59 -16.84 16.15
CA GLN A 77 15.48 -15.95 16.91
C GLN A 77 15.93 -14.75 16.06
N LEU A 78 16.28 -14.99 14.81
CA LEU A 78 16.61 -13.95 13.84
C LEU A 78 15.44 -13.00 13.61
N LEU A 79 14.23 -13.52 13.44
CA LEU A 79 13.02 -12.69 13.33
C LEU A 79 12.84 -11.80 14.57
N GLY A 80 13.11 -12.33 15.76
CA GLY A 80 13.10 -11.53 17.00
C GLY A 80 14.18 -10.44 17.06
N TRP A 81 15.35 -10.64 16.43
CA TRP A 81 16.35 -9.57 16.27
C TRP A 81 15.89 -8.51 15.27
N ILE A 82 15.29 -8.93 14.16
CA ILE A 82 14.72 -8.02 13.15
C ILE A 82 13.61 -7.15 13.76
N ASP A 83 12.70 -7.74 14.54
CA ASP A 83 11.62 -7.02 15.23
C ASP A 83 12.16 -5.96 16.20
N ARG A 84 13.19 -6.29 16.99
CA ARG A 84 13.86 -5.32 17.87
C ARG A 84 14.57 -4.21 17.10
N ALA A 85 15.21 -4.53 15.98
CA ALA A 85 15.82 -3.53 15.11
C ALA A 85 14.75 -2.61 14.51
N ALA A 86 13.61 -3.17 14.09
CA ALA A 86 12.48 -2.40 13.58
C ALA A 86 11.90 -1.45 14.63
N LEU A 87 11.71 -1.91 15.88
CA LEU A 87 11.23 -1.07 16.99
C LEU A 87 12.13 0.15 17.21
N ARG A 88 13.45 -0.07 17.28
CA ARG A 88 14.43 1.00 17.45
C ARG A 88 14.44 1.98 16.28
N ALA A 89 14.38 1.46 15.04
CA ALA A 89 14.30 2.30 13.84
C ALA A 89 13.00 3.12 13.78
N CYS A 90 11.94 2.66 14.44
CA CYS A 90 10.65 3.35 14.55
C CYS A 90 10.55 4.26 15.79
N GLY A 91 11.64 4.45 16.53
CA GLY A 91 11.71 5.40 17.63
C GLY A 91 11.68 4.83 19.04
N ASP A 92 11.64 3.50 19.23
CA ASP A 92 11.78 2.89 20.56
C ASP A 92 13.22 3.08 21.08
N VAL A 93 13.44 4.23 21.71
CA VAL A 93 14.70 4.59 22.35
C VAL A 93 14.69 4.26 23.84
N ALA A 94 15.86 3.93 24.38
CA ALA A 94 15.98 3.62 25.79
C ALA A 94 15.56 4.84 26.65
N GLY A 95 14.60 4.65 27.54
CA GLY A 95 14.09 5.70 28.42
C GLY A 95 12.71 6.26 28.04
N GLU A 96 12.09 5.79 26.94
CA GLU A 96 10.70 6.14 26.64
C GLU A 96 9.70 5.49 27.61
N SER A 97 8.54 6.15 27.78
CA SER A 97 7.42 5.63 28.57
C SER A 97 6.85 4.36 27.93
N ASP A 98 6.31 3.47 28.77
CA ASP A 98 5.70 2.21 28.30
C ASP A 98 4.56 2.44 27.30
N THR A 99 3.85 3.58 27.43
CA THR A 99 2.80 3.99 26.49
C THR A 99 3.34 4.31 25.09
N MET A 100 4.49 4.96 24.99
CA MET A 100 5.11 5.28 23.71
C MET A 100 5.63 4.00 23.05
N ARG A 101 6.27 3.13 23.83
CA ARG A 101 6.74 1.82 23.35
C ARG A 101 5.58 0.97 22.83
N ALA A 102 4.45 0.95 23.52
CA ALA A 102 3.25 0.24 23.06
C ALA A 102 2.70 0.83 21.75
N ALA A 103 2.70 2.17 21.61
CA ALA A 103 2.27 2.84 20.38
C ALA A 103 3.20 2.52 19.19
N VAL A 104 4.53 2.54 19.40
CA VAL A 104 5.51 2.14 18.39
C VAL A 104 5.35 0.66 18.03
N ALA A 105 5.11 -0.19 19.03
CA ALA A 105 4.82 -1.61 18.80
C ALA A 105 3.58 -1.81 17.94
N GLN A 106 2.51 -1.02 18.11
CA GLN A 106 1.31 -1.17 17.29
C GLN A 106 1.37 -0.41 15.96
N SER A 107 2.46 0.30 15.68
CA SER A 107 2.60 1.14 14.49
C SER A 107 2.81 0.34 13.20
N ASP A 108 2.33 0.90 12.08
CA ASP A 108 2.62 0.40 10.74
C ASP A 108 4.12 0.49 10.41
N CYS A 109 4.84 1.45 11.02
CA CYS A 109 6.29 1.57 10.85
C CYS A 109 7.00 0.26 11.22
N ARG A 110 6.69 -0.31 12.39
CA ARG A 110 7.31 -1.57 12.84
C ARG A 110 6.98 -2.69 11.86
N ARG A 111 5.70 -2.83 11.51
CA ARG A 111 5.20 -3.87 10.61
C ARG A 111 5.92 -3.82 9.26
N ASP A 112 5.93 -2.66 8.61
CA ASP A 112 6.52 -2.49 7.29
C ASP A 112 8.03 -2.65 7.32
N SER A 113 8.69 -2.27 8.42
CA SER A 113 10.12 -2.47 8.59
C SER A 113 10.49 -3.94 8.72
N VAL A 114 9.72 -4.72 9.48
CA VAL A 114 9.91 -6.18 9.58
C VAL A 114 9.65 -6.86 8.24
N LEU A 115 8.54 -6.55 7.57
CA LEU A 115 8.21 -7.16 6.27
C LEU A 115 9.28 -6.85 5.22
N ARG A 116 9.76 -5.61 5.15
CA ARG A 116 10.87 -5.22 4.26
C ARG A 116 12.17 -5.95 4.59
N ALA A 117 12.49 -6.12 5.87
CA ALA A 117 13.69 -6.85 6.29
C ALA A 117 13.61 -8.34 5.93
N VAL A 118 12.47 -9.01 6.19
CA VAL A 118 12.23 -10.41 5.80
C VAL A 118 12.33 -10.58 4.29
N ALA A 119 11.72 -9.67 3.51
CA ALA A 119 11.79 -9.69 2.06
C ALA A 119 13.24 -9.55 1.55
N ARG A 120 14.06 -8.69 2.16
CA ARG A 120 15.47 -8.50 1.76
C ARG A 120 16.36 -9.72 2.01
N VAL A 121 16.07 -10.53 3.03
CA VAL A 121 16.85 -11.73 3.34
C VAL A 121 16.59 -12.86 2.32
N HIS A 122 15.46 -12.83 1.60
CA HIS A 122 15.09 -13.79 0.56
C HIS A 122 15.19 -15.27 0.98
N SER A 123 14.82 -15.58 2.23
CA SER A 123 14.80 -16.95 2.75
C SER A 123 13.37 -17.49 2.85
N PRO A 124 13.07 -18.66 2.26
CA PRO A 124 11.74 -19.27 2.37
C PRO A 124 11.42 -19.66 3.82
N MET A 125 12.43 -20.13 4.58
CA MET A 125 12.27 -20.47 6.00
C MET A 125 11.93 -19.24 6.84
N LEU A 126 12.63 -18.11 6.62
CA LEU A 126 12.37 -16.89 7.36
C LEU A 126 10.98 -16.31 7.01
N THR A 127 10.59 -16.41 5.73
CA THR A 127 9.27 -15.99 5.26
C THR A 127 8.16 -16.82 5.91
N GLN A 128 8.33 -18.14 5.97
CA GLN A 128 7.39 -19.04 6.64
C GLN A 128 7.29 -18.76 8.14
N VAL A 129 8.42 -18.57 8.80
CA VAL A 129 8.43 -18.21 10.23
C VAL A 129 7.76 -16.85 10.46
N ALA A 130 7.94 -15.89 9.55
CA ALA A 130 7.29 -14.57 9.65
C ALA A 130 5.79 -14.62 9.38
N SER A 131 5.30 -15.51 8.50
CA SER A 131 3.86 -15.69 8.29
C SER A 131 3.17 -16.34 9.48
N ASP A 132 3.87 -17.24 10.18
CA ASP A 132 3.37 -17.88 11.40
C ASP A 132 3.45 -16.95 12.62
N TYR A 133 4.21 -15.86 12.51
CA TYR A 133 4.41 -14.92 13.59
C TYR A 133 3.29 -13.87 13.60
N ASP A 134 2.38 -13.99 14.56
CA ASP A 134 1.30 -13.03 14.75
C ASP A 134 1.82 -11.74 15.41
N PHE A 135 2.30 -10.80 14.58
CA PHE A 135 2.80 -9.49 15.02
C PHE A 135 1.75 -8.68 15.83
N TRP A 136 0.48 -9.03 15.70
CA TRP A 136 -0.68 -8.32 16.23
C TRP A 136 -1.12 -8.74 17.63
N VAL A 137 -0.62 -9.88 18.12
CA VAL A 137 -1.12 -10.50 19.36
C VAL A 137 -0.19 -10.27 20.55
N ARG A 138 0.94 -9.56 20.36
CA ARG A 138 1.83 -9.21 21.48
C ARG A 138 1.22 -8.03 22.27
N PRO A 139 0.78 -8.23 23.53
CA PRO A 139 0.28 -7.15 24.39
C PRO A 139 1.40 -6.20 24.83
#